data_AF-A0A7G6ACW7-F1
#
_entry.id   AF-A0A7G6ACW7-F1
#
_cell.length_a   1.000
_cell.length_b   1.000
_cell.length_c   1.000
_cell.angle_alpha   90.00
_cell.angle_beta   90.00
_cell.angle_gamma   90.00
#
_symmetry.space_group_name_H-M   'P 1'
#
loop_
_entity.id
_entity.type
_entity.pdbx_description
1 polymer ?
#
loop_
_entity_poly.entity_id
_entity_poly.type
_entity_poly.pdbx_seq_one_letter_code
_entity_poly.pdbx_strand_id
1 'polypeptide(L)'
;MDTTSDSAVRLPTRADAAVFGCKVALLRLRRWIADAFKRDLKRWSSGAPLPHVWSEAISVLDTVGADEHRALVLGKIQNLRVALRSIDGVHVPAGQLLSFWKQVGQARRGRGYVEGRELREGCIIPAVGGGLCQLSNALYQAALDAGLDIVERHAHSRVIPGSAAQSGRDATVFWNYVDLRFRSAEAFGISARIEDGQLRVRILKHSPRAVPAKSAVSIASIAFAPKMPVPRSCHSCGETACFRQAAARPATAAHRTVFMVDALWPEFDAWIATRKGPRDTLMLPLDGRRHGRPQYAWHTEGFGKVATFPMLALWRSLVSRRLSNQGAARQMSALAFRKRLAHRYVESLTYLDEHVVVSQDLLPYVWETGALQGRSFDVLMTGPTISALHTVLDDAHARHPESTTLGDFRAPSALAASEMQALQKAGQILTPHSEVAAAFAQTVRLYWARPVPARTSPGQHVVFPAPTLGRKGAYDLRACVRELGLPLTLMGPVLESSDFWEGVEVRMGTMADAAVLVLPAWVQVRPTLLLTALDAGIPVIATPACGLLPQPNLTIVPAGNVAALMDALRPYASRSVS
;
A
#
# COMPACT_ATOMS: atom_id res chain seq x y z
N MET A 1 -32.62 19.38 -49.33
CA MET A 1 -33.08 20.23 -48.22
C MET A 1 -33.26 19.27 -47.05
N ASP A 2 -32.37 19.12 -46.09
CA ASP A 2 -31.55 20.11 -45.38
C ASP A 2 -30.05 19.79 -45.40
N THR A 3 -29.29 20.75 -45.91
CA THR A 3 -27.85 20.90 -45.68
C THR A 3 -27.67 21.57 -44.31
N THR A 4 -27.49 20.79 -43.26
CA THR A 4 -26.89 21.34 -42.03
C THR A 4 -25.42 21.58 -42.30
N SER A 5 -25.10 22.85 -42.55
CA SER A 5 -23.76 23.42 -42.58
C SER A 5 -23.00 22.98 -41.33
N ASP A 6 -22.09 22.03 -41.50
CA ASP A 6 -21.02 21.76 -40.53
C ASP A 6 -20.11 22.99 -40.57
N SER A 7 -20.29 23.89 -39.59
CA SER A 7 -19.49 25.11 -39.50
C SER A 7 -18.01 24.71 -39.45
N ALA A 8 -17.24 25.04 -40.49
CA ALA A 8 -15.82 24.74 -40.56
C ALA A 8 -15.13 25.25 -39.28
N VAL A 9 -14.70 24.34 -38.41
CA VAL A 9 -14.06 24.68 -37.15
C VAL A 9 -12.75 25.38 -37.48
N ARG A 10 -12.69 26.70 -37.28
CA ARG A 10 -11.48 27.49 -37.49
C ARG A 10 -10.37 26.94 -36.59
N LEU A 11 -9.33 26.38 -37.20
CA LEU A 11 -8.18 25.86 -36.46
C LEU A 11 -7.44 27.01 -35.79
N PRO A 12 -7.06 26.86 -34.52
CA PRO A 12 -6.31 27.89 -33.82
C PRO A 12 -4.92 28.05 -34.46
N THR A 13 -4.43 29.29 -34.56
CA THR A 13 -3.12 29.61 -35.12
C THR A 13 -2.07 29.85 -34.02
N ARG A 14 -0.78 29.91 -34.39
CA ARG A 14 0.30 30.30 -33.46
C ARG A 14 0.12 31.75 -32.96
N ALA A 15 -0.44 32.64 -33.78
CA ALA A 15 -0.77 34.00 -33.37
C ALA A 15 -1.87 34.01 -32.30
N ASP A 16 -2.91 33.19 -32.46
CA ASP A 16 -3.96 33.03 -31.44
C ASP A 16 -3.37 32.51 -30.11
N ALA A 17 -2.38 31.61 -30.19
CA ALA A 17 -1.66 31.11 -29.01
C ALA A 17 -0.83 32.21 -28.32
N ALA A 18 -0.16 33.07 -29.09
CA ALA A 18 0.62 34.19 -28.56
C ALA A 18 -0.28 35.23 -27.89
N VAL A 19 -1.39 35.63 -28.55
CA VAL A 19 -2.39 36.53 -27.98
C VAL A 19 -2.98 35.96 -26.69
N PHE A 20 -3.32 34.66 -26.70
CA PHE A 20 -3.78 33.97 -25.49
C PHE A 20 -2.71 34.00 -24.39
N GLY A 21 -1.45 33.77 -24.73
CA GLY A 21 -0.31 33.85 -23.79
C GLY A 21 -0.17 35.23 -23.13
N CYS A 22 -0.23 36.30 -23.93
CA CYS A 22 -0.19 37.69 -23.43
C CYS A 22 -1.39 37.98 -22.51
N LYS A 23 -2.60 37.57 -22.91
CA LYS A 23 -3.80 37.72 -22.08
C LYS A 23 -3.66 36.99 -20.75
N VAL A 24 -3.17 35.75 -20.76
CA VAL A 24 -2.89 34.98 -19.54
C VAL A 24 -1.86 35.67 -18.66
N ALA A 25 -0.76 36.20 -19.23
CA ALA A 25 0.26 36.90 -18.48
C ALA A 25 -0.31 38.14 -17.76
N LEU A 26 -1.12 38.95 -18.46
CA LEU A 26 -1.79 40.11 -17.87
C LEU A 26 -2.76 39.71 -16.75
N LEU A 27 -3.57 38.67 -16.96
CA LEU A 27 -4.50 38.17 -15.95
C LEU A 27 -3.77 37.63 -14.72
N ARG A 28 -2.62 36.97 -14.90
CA ARG A 28 -1.76 36.52 -13.80
C ARG A 28 -1.15 37.68 -13.04
N LEU A 29 -0.66 38.72 -13.73
CA LEU A 29 -0.12 39.91 -13.09
C LEU A 29 -1.21 40.62 -12.27
N ARG A 30 -2.39 40.84 -12.88
CA ARG A 30 -3.55 41.42 -12.19
C ARG A 30 -3.93 40.60 -10.95
N ARG A 31 -3.94 39.27 -11.07
CA ARG A 31 -4.23 38.37 -9.94
C ARG A 31 -3.18 38.49 -8.85
N TRP A 32 -1.89 38.50 -9.22
CA TRP A 32 -0.80 38.63 -8.28
C TRP A 32 -0.90 39.94 -7.47
N ILE A 33 -1.17 41.06 -8.13
CA ILE A 33 -1.40 42.37 -7.47
C ILE A 33 -2.60 42.29 -6.52
N ALA A 34 -3.73 41.73 -6.99
CA ALA A 34 -4.95 41.62 -6.18
C ALA A 34 -4.81 40.71 -4.96
N ASP A 35 -3.94 39.69 -5.04
CA ASP A 35 -3.70 38.73 -3.97
C ASP A 35 -2.55 39.14 -3.04
N ALA A 36 -1.66 40.06 -3.45
CA ALA A 36 -0.46 40.45 -2.70
C ALA A 36 -0.76 41.00 -1.30
N PHE A 37 -1.93 41.62 -1.12
CA PHE A 37 -2.35 42.22 0.14
C PHE A 37 -3.30 41.35 0.98
N LYS A 38 -3.65 40.14 0.51
CA LYS A 38 -4.59 39.24 1.18
C LYS A 38 -3.86 38.31 2.17
N ARG A 39 -3.87 38.68 3.46
CA ARG A 39 -3.21 37.91 4.54
C ARG A 39 -3.86 36.55 4.82
N ASP A 40 -5.16 36.42 4.53
CA ASP A 40 -5.95 35.18 4.64
C ASP A 40 -5.63 34.17 3.53
N LEU A 41 -4.95 34.58 2.44
CA LEU A 41 -4.56 33.71 1.35
C LEU A 41 -3.24 32.98 1.62
N LYS A 42 -3.31 31.91 2.41
CA LYS A 42 -2.17 31.04 2.74
C LYS A 42 -2.46 29.55 2.53
N ARG A 43 -1.40 28.74 2.63
CA ARG A 43 -1.50 27.28 2.60
C ARG A 43 -1.79 26.77 4.00
N TRP A 44 -2.71 25.83 4.11
CA TRP A 44 -3.12 25.23 5.37
C TRP A 44 -2.42 23.88 5.57
N SER A 45 -2.11 23.56 6.83
CA SER A 45 -1.48 22.31 7.23
C SER A 45 -2.52 21.23 7.49
N SER A 46 -2.06 19.97 7.44
CA SER A 46 -2.87 18.87 7.93
C SER A 46 -3.01 18.94 9.45
N GLY A 47 -4.15 18.51 9.98
CA GLY A 47 -4.42 18.45 11.42
C GLY A 47 -4.86 17.07 11.88
N ALA A 48 -5.20 16.95 13.17
CA ALA A 48 -5.76 15.71 13.73
C ALA A 48 -7.12 15.40 13.07
N PRO A 49 -7.46 14.14 12.75
CA PRO A 49 -8.70 13.83 12.05
C PRO A 49 -9.93 14.39 12.75
N LEU A 50 -10.78 15.10 12.02
CA LEU A 50 -12.08 15.56 12.53
C LEU A 50 -13.10 14.40 12.45
N PRO A 51 -13.89 14.17 13.51
CA PRO A 51 -14.67 12.94 13.65
C PRO A 51 -15.95 12.89 12.80
N HIS A 52 -16.48 14.04 12.36
CA HIS A 52 -17.79 14.09 11.73
C HIS A 52 -17.73 14.57 10.28
N VAL A 53 -18.39 13.82 9.39
CA VAL A 53 -18.60 14.22 8.00
C VAL A 53 -19.71 15.27 7.94
N TRP A 54 -19.38 16.46 7.46
CA TRP A 54 -20.35 17.53 7.19
C TRP A 54 -21.04 17.32 5.85
N SER A 55 -20.28 16.99 4.81
CA SER A 55 -20.78 16.68 3.48
C SER A 55 -19.81 15.77 2.72
N GLU A 56 -20.29 15.16 1.64
CA GLU A 56 -19.50 14.29 0.78
C GLU A 56 -19.86 14.51 -0.70
N ALA A 57 -18.83 14.61 -1.54
CA ALA A 57 -18.94 14.54 -2.98
C ALA A 57 -18.17 13.33 -3.51
N ILE A 58 -18.80 12.59 -4.42
CA ILE A 58 -18.23 11.42 -5.07
C ILE A 58 -18.22 11.67 -6.57
N SER A 59 -17.06 11.45 -7.20
CA SER A 59 -16.90 11.57 -8.64
C SER A 59 -16.26 10.31 -9.20
N VAL A 60 -16.95 9.64 -10.11
CA VAL A 60 -16.45 8.42 -10.76
C VAL A 60 -15.22 8.76 -11.62
N LEU A 61 -14.15 7.99 -11.48
CA LEU A 61 -13.01 8.06 -12.38
C LEU A 61 -13.35 7.24 -13.63
N ASP A 62 -12.99 7.77 -14.79
CA ASP A 62 -13.15 7.05 -16.05
C ASP A 62 -12.49 5.68 -15.92
N THR A 63 -13.24 4.61 -16.18
CA THR A 63 -12.70 3.24 -16.16
C THR A 63 -11.66 3.11 -17.26
N VAL A 64 -10.56 2.43 -16.96
CA VAL A 64 -9.48 2.25 -17.92
C VAL A 64 -9.90 1.19 -18.96
N GLY A 65 -10.69 1.60 -19.95
CA GLY A 65 -11.05 0.77 -21.11
C GLY A 65 -9.87 0.50 -22.03
N ALA A 66 -10.09 -0.33 -23.05
CA ALA A 66 -9.15 -0.60 -24.15
C ALA A 66 -9.05 0.58 -25.13
N ASP A 67 -9.00 1.81 -24.62
CA ASP A 67 -9.16 3.03 -25.39
C ASP A 67 -7.82 3.65 -25.83
N GLU A 68 -7.87 4.36 -26.96
CA GLU A 68 -6.81 5.21 -27.54
C GLU A 68 -6.26 6.28 -26.56
N HIS A 69 -6.91 6.50 -25.42
CA HIS A 69 -6.56 7.50 -24.40
C HIS A 69 -6.10 6.94 -23.05
N ARG A 70 -5.81 5.63 -22.95
CA ARG A 70 -5.40 4.97 -21.70
C ARG A 70 -4.32 5.76 -20.92
N ALA A 71 -3.25 6.17 -21.60
CA ALA A 71 -2.16 6.91 -20.95
C ALA A 71 -2.61 8.26 -20.37
N LEU A 72 -3.55 8.97 -20.99
CA LEU A 72 -4.08 10.25 -20.50
C LEU A 72 -5.06 10.07 -19.34
N VAL A 73 -5.79 8.95 -19.31
CA VAL A 73 -6.63 8.55 -18.16
C VAL A 73 -5.74 8.24 -16.96
N LEU A 74 -4.71 7.41 -17.13
CA LEU A 74 -3.74 7.11 -16.08
C LEU A 74 -2.99 8.36 -15.61
N GLY A 75 -2.65 9.26 -16.53
CA GLY A 75 -2.02 10.54 -16.21
C GLY A 75 -2.93 11.46 -15.41
N LYS A 76 -4.23 11.50 -15.73
CA LYS A 76 -5.25 12.20 -14.92
C LYS A 76 -5.32 11.64 -13.49
N ILE A 77 -5.36 10.31 -13.33
CA ILE A 77 -5.36 9.66 -12.00
C ILE A 77 -4.10 10.04 -11.21
N GLN A 78 -2.92 10.01 -11.84
CA GLN A 78 -1.67 10.46 -11.22
C GLN A 78 -1.74 11.93 -10.80
N ASN A 79 -2.24 12.82 -11.65
CA ASN A 79 -2.35 14.26 -11.33
C ASN A 79 -3.27 14.50 -10.13
N LEU A 80 -4.40 13.78 -10.06
CA LEU A 80 -5.29 13.80 -8.91
C LEU A 80 -4.56 13.30 -7.66
N ARG A 81 -3.92 12.13 -7.72
CA ARG A 81 -3.13 11.56 -6.61
C ARG A 81 -2.08 12.54 -6.08
N VAL A 82 -1.36 13.24 -6.96
CA VAL A 82 -0.36 14.25 -6.58
C VAL A 82 -1.02 15.46 -5.92
N ALA A 83 -2.14 15.96 -6.46
CA ALA A 83 -2.86 17.09 -5.86
C ALA A 83 -3.46 16.75 -4.49
N LEU A 84 -3.97 15.51 -4.32
CA LEU A 84 -4.55 15.03 -3.07
C LEU A 84 -3.56 15.07 -1.91
N ARG A 85 -2.25 14.86 -2.14
CA ARG A 85 -1.21 15.00 -1.10
C ARG A 85 -1.17 16.39 -0.45
N SER A 86 -1.72 17.40 -1.12
CA SER A 86 -1.80 18.76 -0.60
C SER A 86 -3.17 19.12 -0.03
N ILE A 87 -4.18 18.28 -0.22
CA ILE A 87 -5.58 18.56 0.13
C ILE A 87 -6.09 17.63 1.24
N ASP A 88 -5.70 16.35 1.22
CA ASP A 88 -6.12 15.37 2.23
C ASP A 88 -5.59 15.75 3.62
N GLY A 89 -6.47 15.72 4.62
CA GLY A 89 -6.19 16.07 6.01
C GLY A 89 -6.08 17.58 6.28
N VAL A 90 -6.24 18.46 5.29
CA VAL A 90 -6.10 19.91 5.46
C VAL A 90 -7.16 20.45 6.42
N HIS A 91 -6.72 21.29 7.37
CA HIS A 91 -7.58 21.98 8.33
C HIS A 91 -7.62 23.49 8.09
N VAL A 92 -8.82 24.03 7.93
CA VAL A 92 -9.05 25.46 7.72
C VAL A 92 -9.77 26.04 8.94
N PRO A 93 -9.18 27.02 9.64
CA PRO A 93 -9.82 27.66 10.78
C PRO A 93 -11.09 28.43 10.40
N ALA A 94 -11.94 28.66 11.40
CA ALA A 94 -13.13 29.50 11.28
C ALA A 94 -12.81 30.88 10.64
N GLY A 95 -13.65 31.29 9.69
CA GLY A 95 -13.55 32.54 8.95
C GLY A 95 -12.42 32.61 7.92
N GLN A 96 -11.54 31.60 7.85
CA GLN A 96 -10.38 31.62 6.96
C GLN A 96 -10.68 31.06 5.57
N LEU A 97 -9.94 31.55 4.58
CA LEU A 97 -10.14 31.23 3.17
C LEU A 97 -9.35 30.01 2.74
N LEU A 98 -10.02 29.02 2.15
CA LEU A 98 -9.37 28.01 1.32
C LEU A 98 -9.27 28.53 -0.11
N SER A 99 -8.09 28.41 -0.71
CA SER A 99 -7.88 28.62 -2.15
C SER A 99 -7.27 27.35 -2.74
N PHE A 100 -7.91 26.82 -3.80
CA PHE A 100 -7.45 25.62 -4.49
C PHE A 100 -6.00 25.79 -4.97
N TRP A 101 -5.69 26.86 -5.70
CA TRP A 101 -4.34 27.06 -6.22
C TRP A 101 -3.32 27.45 -5.17
N LYS A 102 -3.72 28.12 -4.08
CA LYS A 102 -2.80 28.38 -2.97
C LYS A 102 -2.41 27.09 -2.25
N GLN A 103 -3.34 26.14 -2.14
CA GLN A 103 -3.11 24.85 -1.49
C GLN A 103 -2.34 23.87 -2.39
N VAL A 104 -2.78 23.70 -3.64
CA VAL A 104 -2.19 22.76 -4.61
C VAL A 104 -0.90 23.31 -5.23
N GLY A 105 -0.85 24.60 -5.52
CA GLY A 105 0.24 25.25 -6.26
C GLY A 105 0.27 24.86 -7.74
N GLN A 106 1.28 25.34 -8.48
CA GLN A 106 1.38 25.08 -9.91
C GLN A 106 1.62 23.59 -10.22
N ALA A 107 0.82 23.03 -11.13
CA ALA A 107 1.06 21.72 -11.71
C ALA A 107 2.29 21.76 -12.64
N ARG A 108 3.40 21.16 -12.19
CA ARG A 108 4.66 21.09 -12.95
C ARG A 108 5.21 19.67 -12.92
N ARG A 109 5.92 19.25 -13.97
CA ARG A 109 6.55 17.92 -14.04
C ARG A 109 7.49 17.64 -12.87
N GLY A 110 8.29 18.62 -12.46
CA GLY A 110 9.18 18.51 -11.29
C GLY A 110 8.46 18.29 -9.95
N ARG A 111 7.13 18.46 -9.88
CA ARG A 111 6.29 18.16 -8.71
C ARG A 111 5.52 16.84 -8.86
N GLY A 112 5.84 16.03 -9.89
CA GLY A 112 5.21 14.72 -10.14
C GLY A 112 3.96 14.76 -11.02
N TYR A 113 3.54 15.93 -11.51
CA TYR A 113 2.43 16.04 -12.46
C TYR A 113 2.86 15.56 -13.86
N VAL A 114 1.94 14.90 -14.55
CA VAL A 114 2.14 14.31 -15.87
C VAL A 114 1.07 14.79 -16.84
N GLU A 115 1.21 14.43 -18.11
CA GLU A 115 0.17 14.68 -19.10
C GLU A 115 -1.06 13.84 -18.77
N GLY A 116 -2.17 14.52 -18.51
CA GLY A 116 -3.49 13.93 -18.37
C GLY A 116 -4.45 14.52 -19.38
N ARG A 117 -5.65 13.95 -19.44
CA ARG A 117 -6.73 14.47 -20.27
C ARG A 117 -7.21 15.83 -19.76
N GLU A 118 -7.16 16.85 -20.62
CA GLU A 118 -7.81 18.15 -20.43
C GLU A 118 -8.87 18.35 -21.53
N LEU A 119 -10.04 18.84 -21.15
CA LEU A 119 -11.03 19.31 -22.10
C LEU A 119 -10.83 20.80 -22.31
N ARG A 120 -10.44 21.21 -23.52
CA ARG A 120 -10.24 22.61 -23.87
C ARG A 120 -10.93 22.92 -25.18
N GLU A 121 -11.81 23.92 -25.16
CA GLU A 121 -12.56 24.35 -26.35
C GLU A 121 -13.24 23.15 -27.04
N GLY A 122 -13.79 22.23 -26.24
CA GLY A 122 -14.48 21.00 -26.67
C GLY A 122 -13.63 19.91 -27.31
N CYS A 123 -12.30 20.07 -27.32
CA CYS A 123 -11.37 19.02 -27.72
C CYS A 123 -10.70 18.40 -26.49
N ILE A 124 -10.40 17.10 -26.59
CA ILE A 124 -9.55 16.41 -25.61
C ILE A 124 -8.09 16.63 -26.01
N ILE A 125 -7.34 17.34 -25.16
CA ILE A 125 -5.92 17.62 -25.37
C ILE A 125 -5.08 17.04 -24.21
N PRO A 126 -3.85 16.59 -24.47
CA PRO A 126 -2.90 16.24 -23.42
C PRO A 126 -2.37 17.51 -22.76
N ALA A 127 -2.44 17.59 -21.42
CA ALA A 127 -1.91 18.71 -20.67
C ALA A 127 -1.32 18.29 -19.32
N VAL A 128 -0.24 18.96 -18.91
CA VAL A 128 0.37 18.72 -17.59
C VAL A 128 -0.59 19.18 -16.50
N GLY A 129 -0.98 18.28 -15.59
CA GLY A 129 -2.03 18.58 -14.62
C GLY A 129 -3.45 18.44 -15.18
N GLY A 130 -3.62 17.91 -16.39
CA GLY A 130 -4.92 17.57 -16.95
C GLY A 130 -5.70 16.67 -15.99
N GLY A 131 -6.97 17.00 -15.75
CA GLY A 131 -7.86 16.29 -14.83
C GLY A 131 -8.15 16.99 -13.50
N LEU A 132 -7.41 18.04 -13.14
CA LEU A 132 -7.59 18.75 -11.86
C LEU A 132 -8.97 19.40 -11.69
N CYS A 133 -9.67 19.73 -12.78
CA CYS A 133 -11.04 20.22 -12.72
C CYS A 133 -12.01 19.23 -12.05
N GLN A 134 -11.72 17.92 -12.09
CA GLN A 134 -12.54 16.94 -11.40
C GLN A 134 -12.44 17.10 -9.88
N LEU A 135 -11.25 17.41 -9.37
CA LEU A 135 -11.03 17.68 -7.95
C LEU A 135 -11.66 19.00 -7.51
N SER A 136 -11.54 20.07 -8.30
CA SER A 136 -12.20 21.34 -7.98
C SER A 136 -13.71 21.22 -8.01
N ASN A 137 -14.29 20.48 -8.97
CA ASN A 137 -15.74 20.19 -8.99
C ASN A 137 -16.17 19.46 -7.72
N ALA A 138 -15.45 18.41 -7.31
CA ALA A 138 -15.77 17.64 -6.11
C ALA A 138 -15.64 18.49 -4.82
N LEU A 139 -14.60 19.32 -4.72
CA LEU A 139 -14.45 20.26 -3.60
C LEU A 139 -15.57 21.30 -3.56
N TYR A 140 -15.93 21.85 -4.71
CA TYR A 140 -17.02 22.83 -4.82
C TYR A 140 -18.36 22.21 -4.42
N GLN A 141 -18.66 21.01 -4.92
CA GLN A 141 -19.88 20.30 -4.56
C GLN A 141 -19.94 20.00 -3.06
N ALA A 142 -18.87 19.46 -2.48
CA ALA A 142 -18.84 19.18 -1.05
C ALA A 142 -18.98 20.47 -0.21
N ALA A 143 -18.31 21.56 -0.61
CA ALA A 143 -18.45 22.86 0.06
C ALA A 143 -19.88 23.42 -0.04
N LEU A 144 -20.50 23.35 -1.21
CA LEU A 144 -21.87 23.80 -1.44
C LEU A 144 -22.87 22.98 -0.61
N ASP A 145 -22.70 21.66 -0.56
CA ASP A 145 -23.58 20.74 0.18
C ASP A 145 -23.44 20.91 1.70
N ALA A 146 -22.26 21.32 2.17
CA ALA A 146 -22.03 21.72 3.57
C ALA A 146 -22.49 23.16 3.88
N GLY A 147 -22.93 23.93 2.88
CA GLY A 147 -23.41 25.31 3.07
C GLY A 147 -22.29 26.33 3.32
N LEU A 148 -21.08 26.07 2.79
CA LEU A 148 -19.94 26.98 2.93
C LEU A 148 -20.09 28.21 2.02
N ASP A 149 -19.48 29.32 2.43
CA ASP A 149 -19.46 30.57 1.67
C ASP A 149 -18.49 30.45 0.48
N ILE A 150 -19.05 30.39 -0.74
CA ILE A 150 -18.30 30.30 -1.99
C ILE A 150 -17.86 31.69 -2.44
N VAL A 151 -16.61 32.03 -2.16
CA VAL A 151 -16.01 33.35 -2.41
C VAL A 151 -15.60 33.54 -3.87
N GLU A 152 -15.15 32.48 -4.54
CA GLU A 152 -14.80 32.52 -5.96
C GLU A 152 -15.11 31.18 -6.62
N ARG A 153 -15.87 31.24 -7.72
CA ARG A 153 -16.19 30.08 -8.57
C ARG A 153 -16.32 30.55 -10.03
N HIS A 154 -15.80 29.74 -10.94
CA HIS A 154 -15.89 29.96 -12.38
C HIS A 154 -16.52 28.73 -13.03
N ALA A 155 -17.44 28.94 -13.97
CA ALA A 155 -18.03 27.85 -14.76
C ALA A 155 -17.14 27.49 -15.97
N HIS A 156 -17.21 26.24 -16.43
CA HIS A 156 -16.61 25.85 -17.70
C HIS A 156 -17.34 26.56 -18.85
N SER A 157 -16.59 26.97 -19.87
CA SER A 157 -17.15 27.66 -21.04
C SER A 157 -17.98 26.77 -21.96
N ARG A 158 -17.90 25.43 -21.80
CA ARG A 158 -18.73 24.45 -22.52
C ARG A 158 -19.33 23.47 -21.55
N VAL A 159 -20.64 23.24 -21.71
CA VAL A 159 -21.41 22.26 -20.93
C VAL A 159 -21.44 20.95 -21.70
N ILE A 160 -20.88 19.88 -21.11
CA ILE A 160 -21.05 18.53 -21.65
C ILE A 160 -22.30 17.92 -21.01
N PRO A 161 -23.24 17.33 -21.78
CA PRO A 161 -24.37 16.61 -21.19
C PRO A 161 -23.91 15.46 -20.27
N GLY A 162 -24.50 15.35 -19.09
CA GLY A 162 -24.11 14.42 -18.02
C GLY A 162 -22.96 14.91 -17.13
N SER A 163 -22.35 16.07 -17.42
CA SER A 163 -21.31 16.66 -16.55
C SER A 163 -21.91 17.53 -15.45
N ALA A 164 -21.13 17.78 -14.38
CA ALA A 164 -21.49 18.72 -13.31
C ALA A 164 -21.83 20.14 -13.83
N ALA A 165 -21.33 20.52 -15.02
CA ALA A 165 -21.64 21.80 -15.63
C ALA A 165 -23.11 21.90 -16.07
N GLN A 166 -23.76 20.78 -16.39
CA GLN A 166 -25.17 20.76 -16.80
C GLN A 166 -26.11 21.17 -15.66
N SER A 167 -25.74 20.87 -14.41
CA SER A 167 -26.48 21.27 -13.22
C SER A 167 -25.95 22.56 -12.57
N GLY A 168 -25.02 23.26 -13.24
CA GLY A 168 -24.36 24.46 -12.68
C GLY A 168 -23.47 24.17 -11.46
N ARG A 169 -23.16 22.89 -11.19
CA ARG A 169 -22.37 22.44 -10.05
C ARG A 169 -20.88 22.24 -10.39
N ASP A 170 -20.40 22.88 -11.44
CA ASP A 170 -19.00 22.84 -11.85
C ASP A 170 -18.20 24.05 -11.34
N ALA A 171 -16.92 23.81 -11.09
CA ALA A 171 -15.92 24.81 -10.76
C ALA A 171 -14.66 24.52 -11.57
N THR A 172 -14.42 25.33 -12.62
CA THR A 172 -13.20 25.24 -13.41
C THR A 172 -12.03 25.95 -12.71
N VAL A 173 -10.81 25.47 -12.94
CA VAL A 173 -9.59 26.05 -12.37
C VAL A 173 -8.50 26.15 -13.43
N PHE A 174 -7.80 27.29 -13.46
CA PHE A 174 -6.68 27.53 -14.36
C PHE A 174 -5.57 28.30 -13.65
N TRP A 175 -4.36 27.76 -13.68
CA TRP A 175 -3.23 28.32 -12.94
C TRP A 175 -2.89 29.76 -13.40
N ASN A 176 -2.92 30.77 -12.53
CA ASN A 176 -3.40 30.85 -11.13
C ASN A 176 -4.48 31.92 -10.95
N TYR A 177 -5.12 32.35 -12.04
CA TYR A 177 -6.07 33.46 -12.04
C TYR A 177 -7.54 33.02 -12.11
N VAL A 178 -7.80 31.72 -12.37
CA VAL A 178 -9.12 31.09 -12.24
C VAL A 178 -9.01 30.08 -11.11
N ASP A 179 -9.64 30.40 -9.98
CA ASP A 179 -9.47 29.66 -8.72
C ASP A 179 -10.83 29.24 -8.15
N LEU A 180 -10.81 28.24 -7.27
CA LEU A 180 -11.94 27.93 -6.41
C LEU A 180 -11.58 28.39 -5.01
N ARG A 181 -12.38 29.31 -4.46
CA ARG A 181 -12.19 29.84 -3.10
C ARG A 181 -13.47 29.76 -2.30
N PHE A 182 -13.37 29.25 -1.08
CA PHE A 182 -14.49 29.17 -0.16
C PHE A 182 -14.02 29.21 1.30
N ARG A 183 -14.94 29.54 2.20
CA ARG A 183 -14.69 29.63 3.64
C ARG A 183 -15.93 29.21 4.42
N SER A 184 -15.77 29.09 5.72
CA SER A 184 -16.86 28.78 6.64
C SER A 184 -16.74 29.65 7.89
N ALA A 185 -17.87 29.93 8.54
CA ALA A 185 -17.85 30.54 9.88
C ALA A 185 -17.31 29.57 10.94
N GLU A 186 -17.36 28.25 10.69
CA GLU A 186 -16.82 27.22 11.56
C GLU A 186 -15.50 26.66 11.01
N ALA A 187 -14.65 26.11 11.87
CA ALA A 187 -13.45 25.39 11.40
C ALA A 187 -13.85 24.08 10.71
N PHE A 188 -13.18 23.76 9.61
CA PHE A 188 -13.46 22.55 8.83
C PHE A 188 -12.19 21.84 8.37
N GLY A 189 -12.32 20.54 8.14
CA GLY A 189 -11.28 19.69 7.58
C GLY A 189 -11.67 19.17 6.20
N ILE A 190 -10.69 18.71 5.44
CA ILE A 190 -10.91 18.08 4.13
C ILE A 190 -10.30 16.68 4.14
N SER A 191 -11.10 15.67 3.81
CA SER A 191 -10.61 14.33 3.46
C SER A 191 -10.82 14.13 1.97
N ALA A 192 -9.78 13.76 1.23
CA ALA A 192 -9.86 13.62 -0.21
C ALA A 192 -9.01 12.43 -0.70
N ARG A 193 -9.67 11.40 -1.24
CA ARG A 193 -9.06 10.11 -1.56
C ARG A 193 -9.56 9.54 -2.89
N ILE A 194 -8.74 8.73 -3.53
CA ILE A 194 -9.18 7.87 -4.64
C ILE A 194 -9.33 6.45 -4.13
N GLU A 195 -10.56 5.94 -4.14
CA GLU A 195 -10.92 4.62 -3.64
C GLU A 195 -11.96 4.00 -4.59
N ASP A 196 -11.81 2.71 -4.90
CA ASP A 196 -12.79 1.92 -5.65
C ASP A 196 -13.19 2.57 -7.00
N GLY A 197 -12.21 3.17 -7.69
CA GLY A 197 -12.43 3.87 -8.97
C GLY A 197 -13.16 5.21 -8.83
N GLN A 198 -13.26 5.78 -7.62
CA GLN A 198 -13.95 7.03 -7.35
C GLN A 198 -13.03 8.02 -6.65
N LEU A 199 -13.13 9.30 -7.02
CA LEU A 199 -12.63 10.42 -6.24
C LEU A 199 -13.68 10.81 -5.21
N ARG A 200 -13.34 10.67 -3.93
CA ARG A 200 -14.22 10.99 -2.80
C ARG A 200 -13.64 12.17 -2.03
N VAL A 201 -14.43 13.22 -1.87
CA VAL A 201 -14.08 14.43 -1.13
C VAL A 201 -15.10 14.67 -0.04
N ARG A 202 -14.65 14.84 1.20
CA ARG A 202 -15.49 15.09 2.37
C ARG A 202 -15.07 16.38 3.04
N ILE A 203 -16.04 17.20 3.42
CA ILE A 203 -15.83 18.28 4.39
C ILE A 203 -16.12 17.70 5.77
N LEU A 204 -15.20 17.91 6.71
CA LEU A 204 -15.26 17.38 8.07
C LEU A 204 -15.41 18.52 9.08
N LYS A 205 -16.02 18.24 10.24
CA LYS A 205 -16.19 19.21 11.33
C LYS A 205 -16.05 18.58 12.72
N HIS A 206 -15.85 19.42 13.73
CA HIS A 206 -15.68 18.99 15.12
C HIS A 206 -17.01 18.72 15.84
N SER A 207 -18.05 19.52 15.56
CA SER A 207 -19.33 19.44 16.25
C SER A 207 -20.38 18.64 15.46
N PRO A 208 -21.21 17.80 16.11
CA PRO A 208 -22.20 16.96 15.43
C PRO A 208 -23.46 17.70 14.98
N ARG A 209 -23.58 19.03 15.19
CA ARG A 209 -24.82 19.78 14.93
C ARG A 209 -25.28 19.57 13.48
N ALA A 210 -26.42 18.89 13.32
CA ALA A 210 -26.93 18.51 12.01
C ALA A 210 -27.24 19.75 11.15
N VAL A 211 -26.85 19.70 9.89
CA VAL A 211 -27.46 20.55 8.86
C VAL A 211 -28.83 19.93 8.55
N PRO A 212 -29.92 20.69 8.47
CA PRO A 212 -31.16 20.16 7.93
C PRO A 212 -30.90 19.63 6.52
N ALA A 213 -31.15 18.34 6.30
CA ALA A 213 -30.93 17.67 5.03
C ALA A 213 -31.75 18.36 3.92
N LYS A 214 -31.14 19.31 3.22
CA LYS A 214 -31.64 19.77 1.93
C LYS A 214 -31.07 18.86 0.87
N SER A 215 -31.88 17.86 0.56
CA SER A 215 -31.82 16.97 -0.60
C SER A 215 -30.45 16.41 -0.90
N ALA A 216 -30.21 15.20 -0.38
CA ALA A 216 -29.47 14.21 -1.15
C ALA A 216 -30.17 14.08 -2.51
N VAL A 217 -29.75 14.88 -3.50
CA VAL A 217 -30.00 14.52 -4.89
C VAL A 217 -29.15 13.29 -5.09
N SER A 218 -29.80 12.14 -4.86
CA SER A 218 -29.41 10.88 -5.46
C SER A 218 -29.06 11.21 -6.90
N ILE A 219 -27.76 11.10 -7.24
CA ILE A 219 -27.41 10.81 -8.60
C ILE A 219 -27.95 9.39 -8.78
N ALA A 220 -29.23 9.30 -9.16
CA ALA A 220 -29.68 8.21 -9.98
C ALA A 220 -28.61 8.10 -11.04
N SER A 221 -27.89 6.97 -11.01
CA SER A 221 -27.08 6.48 -12.11
C SER A 221 -27.67 7.03 -13.40
N ILE A 222 -26.99 8.01 -14.01
CA ILE A 222 -27.36 8.47 -15.34
C ILE A 222 -27.17 7.23 -16.18
N ALA A 223 -28.27 6.53 -16.43
CA ALA A 223 -28.33 5.49 -17.43
C ALA A 223 -27.75 6.14 -18.68
N PHE A 224 -26.69 5.53 -19.21
CA PHE A 224 -26.12 5.90 -20.50
C PHE A 224 -27.23 5.85 -21.55
N ALA A 225 -27.86 7.01 -21.81
CA ALA A 225 -28.60 7.25 -23.04
C ALA A 225 -27.57 7.41 -24.18
N PRO A 226 -27.96 7.16 -25.45
CA PRO A 226 -27.13 6.52 -26.46
C PRO A 226 -25.86 7.29 -26.79
N LYS A 227 -24.83 6.56 -27.27
CA LYS A 227 -23.51 7.07 -27.71
C LYS A 227 -23.63 8.40 -28.46
N MET A 228 -23.39 9.51 -27.76
CA MET A 228 -23.06 10.79 -28.39
C MET A 228 -21.68 10.70 -29.04
N PRO A 229 -21.41 11.51 -30.08
CA PRO A 229 -20.08 11.55 -30.68
C PRO A 229 -19.05 11.94 -29.61
N VAL A 230 -18.11 11.03 -29.37
CA VAL A 230 -16.96 11.23 -28.50
C VAL A 230 -16.29 12.56 -28.91
N PRO A 231 -16.02 13.49 -27.98
CA PRO A 231 -15.31 14.73 -28.34
C PRO A 231 -14.04 14.38 -29.09
N ARG A 232 -13.86 14.91 -30.31
CA ARG A 232 -12.67 14.65 -31.12
C ARG A 232 -11.44 15.00 -30.28
N SER A 233 -10.50 14.06 -30.17
CA SER A 233 -9.25 14.27 -29.46
C SER A 233 -8.16 14.69 -30.44
N CYS A 234 -7.05 15.22 -29.95
CA CYS A 234 -5.87 15.43 -30.80
C CYS A 234 -5.40 14.14 -31.52
N HIS A 235 -5.74 12.96 -31.00
CA HIS A 235 -5.38 11.67 -31.60
C HIS A 235 -6.43 11.13 -32.58
N SER A 236 -7.70 11.55 -32.47
CA SER A 236 -8.81 11.07 -33.31
C SER A 236 -9.36 12.14 -34.26
N CYS A 237 -8.84 13.37 -34.23
CA CYS A 237 -9.33 14.47 -35.06
C CYS A 237 -8.85 14.46 -36.51
N GLY A 238 -7.82 13.66 -36.85
CA GLY A 238 -7.27 13.56 -38.22
C GLY A 238 -6.60 14.83 -38.75
N GLU A 239 -6.58 15.92 -37.98
CA GLU A 239 -6.14 17.24 -38.40
C GLU A 239 -4.62 17.39 -38.24
N THR A 240 -3.89 17.33 -39.35
CA THR A 240 -2.42 17.43 -39.41
C THR A 240 -1.92 18.86 -39.48
N ALA A 241 -2.76 19.83 -39.86
CA ALA A 241 -2.37 21.25 -39.93
C ALA A 241 -2.50 21.96 -38.57
N CYS A 242 -3.10 21.33 -37.56
CA CYS A 242 -3.27 21.92 -36.23
C CYS A 242 -1.93 21.95 -35.48
N PHE A 243 -1.44 23.14 -35.12
CA PHE A 243 -0.19 23.26 -34.34
C PHE A 243 -0.28 22.66 -32.92
N ARG A 244 -1.49 22.34 -32.44
CA ARG A 244 -1.74 21.65 -31.17
C ARG A 244 -1.74 20.13 -31.32
N GLN A 245 -1.50 19.59 -32.51
CA GLN A 245 -1.44 18.15 -32.75
C GLN A 245 -0.35 17.55 -31.86
N ALA A 246 -0.76 16.71 -30.92
CA ALA A 246 0.16 15.90 -30.15
C ALA A 246 0.65 14.76 -31.03
N ALA A 247 1.95 14.49 -31.04
CA ALA A 247 2.49 13.31 -31.71
C ALA A 247 1.71 12.07 -31.22
N ALA A 248 1.24 11.24 -32.17
CA ALA A 248 0.58 9.99 -31.84
C ALA A 248 1.53 9.14 -30.99
N ARG A 249 1.22 9.00 -29.70
CA ARG A 249 1.92 8.04 -28.86
C ARG A 249 1.29 6.67 -29.13
N PRO A 250 2.08 5.62 -29.36
CA PRO A 250 1.53 4.29 -29.54
C PRO A 250 0.63 3.97 -28.35
N ALA A 251 -0.56 3.45 -28.62
CA ALA A 251 -1.48 3.01 -27.59
C ALA A 251 -0.70 2.08 -26.65
N THR A 252 -0.63 2.43 -25.36
CA THR A 252 -0.01 1.57 -24.34
C THR A 252 -0.94 0.36 -24.17
N ALA A 253 -0.74 -0.66 -25.00
CA ALA A 253 -1.72 -1.72 -25.21
C ALA A 253 -1.75 -2.80 -24.11
N ALA A 254 -0.83 -2.79 -23.13
CA ALA A 254 -0.88 -3.78 -22.05
C ALA A 254 -0.65 -3.18 -20.67
N HIS A 255 -1.39 -3.76 -19.72
CA HIS A 255 -1.28 -3.58 -18.29
C HIS A 255 0.15 -3.86 -17.81
N ARG A 256 0.65 -3.04 -16.87
CA ARG A 256 1.99 -3.18 -16.30
C ARG A 256 1.92 -3.45 -14.80
N THR A 257 2.60 -4.50 -14.37
CA THR A 257 2.70 -4.90 -12.97
C THR A 257 4.07 -4.56 -12.40
N VAL A 258 4.09 -4.07 -11.17
CA VAL A 258 5.31 -3.85 -10.39
C VAL A 258 5.33 -4.76 -9.19
N PHE A 259 6.39 -5.56 -9.05
CA PHE A 259 6.63 -6.44 -7.92
C PHE A 259 7.60 -5.78 -6.95
N MET A 260 7.11 -5.38 -5.78
CA MET A 260 7.83 -4.74 -4.70
C MET A 260 8.14 -5.77 -3.61
N VAL A 261 9.36 -6.30 -3.60
CA VAL A 261 9.76 -7.37 -2.67
C VAL A 261 11.04 -7.01 -1.89
N ASP A 262 11.23 -7.64 -0.73
CA ASP A 262 12.50 -7.58 0.04
C ASP A 262 13.21 -8.94 -0.01
N ALA A 263 13.16 -9.72 1.08
CA ALA A 263 13.82 -11.01 1.16
C ALA A 263 13.12 -12.07 0.30
N LEU A 264 13.89 -12.97 -0.29
CA LEU A 264 13.40 -14.08 -1.09
C LEU A 264 12.49 -15.01 -0.28
N TRP A 265 11.37 -15.35 -0.89
CA TRP A 265 10.45 -16.41 -0.50
C TRP A 265 10.23 -17.30 -1.73
N PRO A 266 10.69 -18.55 -1.73
CA PRO A 266 10.58 -19.43 -2.89
C PRO A 266 9.14 -19.59 -3.39
N GLU A 267 8.16 -19.57 -2.50
CA GLU A 267 6.74 -19.69 -2.82
C GLU A 267 6.25 -18.49 -3.64
N PHE A 268 6.65 -17.28 -3.26
CA PHE A 268 6.31 -16.07 -3.99
C PHE A 268 7.10 -15.96 -5.28
N ASP A 269 8.37 -16.33 -5.28
CA ASP A 269 9.21 -16.32 -6.48
C ASP A 269 8.69 -17.29 -7.55
N ALA A 270 8.28 -18.50 -7.15
CA ALA A 270 7.62 -19.46 -8.03
C ALA A 270 6.28 -18.92 -8.57
N TRP A 271 5.45 -18.32 -7.70
CA TRP A 271 4.19 -17.71 -8.14
C TRP A 271 4.40 -16.56 -9.13
N ILE A 272 5.32 -15.64 -8.83
CA ILE A 272 5.70 -14.52 -9.70
C ILE A 272 6.20 -15.04 -11.06
N ALA A 273 7.01 -16.11 -11.06
CA ALA A 273 7.54 -16.69 -12.29
C ALA A 273 6.45 -17.14 -13.27
N THR A 274 5.27 -17.54 -12.79
CA THR A 274 4.12 -17.95 -13.64
C THR A 274 3.31 -16.79 -14.22
N ARG A 275 3.55 -15.55 -13.77
CA ARG A 275 2.70 -14.37 -14.06
C ARG A 275 3.43 -13.18 -14.63
N LYS A 276 4.73 -13.07 -14.38
CA LYS A 276 5.55 -11.97 -14.89
C LYS A 276 5.48 -11.89 -16.41
N GLY A 277 5.46 -10.66 -16.93
CA GLY A 277 5.55 -10.36 -18.34
C GLY A 277 6.77 -9.50 -18.70
N PRO A 278 7.11 -9.38 -19.99
CA PRO A 278 8.27 -8.63 -20.48
C PRO A 278 8.17 -7.11 -20.30
N ARG A 279 7.04 -6.61 -19.78
CA ARG A 279 6.83 -5.19 -19.44
C ARG A 279 6.86 -4.93 -17.94
N ASP A 280 6.82 -5.97 -17.13
CA ASP A 280 6.72 -5.85 -15.69
C ASP A 280 8.06 -5.43 -15.08
N THR A 281 7.97 -4.82 -13.91
CA THR A 281 9.14 -4.39 -13.15
C THR A 281 9.27 -5.19 -11.87
N LEU A 282 10.43 -5.78 -11.64
CA LEU A 282 10.81 -6.33 -10.35
C LEU A 282 11.66 -5.31 -9.58
N MET A 283 11.29 -4.99 -8.35
CA MET A 283 12.03 -4.09 -7.46
C MET A 283 12.63 -4.89 -6.30
N LEU A 284 13.96 -4.86 -6.20
CA LEU A 284 14.74 -5.60 -5.20
C LEU A 284 15.65 -4.66 -4.41
N PRO A 285 15.95 -4.94 -3.14
CA PRO A 285 16.98 -4.17 -2.41
C PRO A 285 18.35 -4.36 -3.06
N LEU A 286 18.64 -5.57 -3.53
CA LEU A 286 19.90 -5.99 -4.13
C LEU A 286 19.62 -7.18 -5.06
N ASP A 287 20.36 -7.29 -6.17
CA ASP A 287 20.38 -8.54 -6.95
C ASP A 287 21.23 -9.59 -6.22
N GLY A 288 20.58 -10.51 -5.53
CA GLY A 288 21.28 -11.51 -4.74
C GLY A 288 22.05 -12.54 -5.56
N ARG A 289 21.64 -12.83 -6.80
CA ARG A 289 22.33 -13.80 -7.67
C ARG A 289 23.67 -13.23 -8.13
N ARG A 290 23.68 -11.96 -8.52
CA ARG A 290 24.91 -11.26 -8.94
C ARG A 290 25.90 -11.02 -7.80
N HIS A 291 25.40 -10.85 -6.57
CA HIS A 291 26.21 -10.48 -5.41
C HIS A 291 26.44 -11.61 -4.40
N GLY A 292 26.06 -12.85 -4.71
CA GLY A 292 26.24 -14.01 -3.81
C GLY A 292 25.47 -13.87 -2.49
N ARG A 293 24.25 -13.31 -2.54
CA ARG A 293 23.36 -13.11 -1.38
C ARG A 293 22.07 -13.91 -1.55
N PRO A 294 21.99 -15.15 -1.02
CA PRO A 294 20.82 -16.04 -1.20
C PRO A 294 19.49 -15.40 -0.77
N GLN A 295 19.52 -14.58 0.28
CA GLN A 295 18.35 -13.87 0.80
C GLN A 295 17.71 -12.86 -0.19
N TYR A 296 18.39 -12.48 -1.28
CA TYR A 296 17.84 -11.61 -2.33
C TYR A 296 17.93 -12.27 -3.72
N ALA A 297 18.10 -13.59 -3.81
CA ALA A 297 18.38 -14.30 -5.05
C ALA A 297 17.12 -14.61 -5.89
N TRP A 298 16.22 -13.64 -6.03
CA TRP A 298 15.01 -13.71 -6.86
C TRP A 298 15.31 -14.02 -8.33
N HIS A 299 14.41 -14.73 -9.02
CA HIS A 299 14.53 -14.96 -10.46
C HIS A 299 14.22 -13.67 -11.23
N THR A 300 15.23 -13.15 -11.94
CA THR A 300 15.15 -11.87 -12.66
C THR A 300 14.83 -12.01 -14.14
N GLU A 301 14.97 -13.21 -14.71
CA GLU A 301 14.77 -13.43 -16.15
C GLU A 301 13.31 -13.17 -16.54
N GLY A 302 13.08 -12.58 -17.72
CA GLY A 302 11.73 -12.33 -18.25
C GLY A 302 11.05 -11.04 -17.78
N PHE A 303 11.63 -10.29 -16.83
CA PHE A 303 11.18 -8.94 -16.51
C PHE A 303 11.64 -7.92 -17.54
N GLY A 304 10.80 -6.93 -17.84
CA GLY A 304 11.19 -5.80 -18.69
C GLY A 304 12.17 -4.86 -18.00
N LYS A 305 12.09 -4.78 -16.67
CA LYS A 305 12.99 -3.98 -15.84
C LYS A 305 13.22 -4.64 -14.49
N VAL A 306 14.47 -4.65 -14.03
CA VAL A 306 14.82 -4.99 -12.66
C VAL A 306 15.45 -3.76 -12.01
N ALA A 307 14.78 -3.19 -11.02
CA ALA A 307 15.26 -2.03 -10.27
C ALA A 307 15.90 -2.50 -8.95
N THR A 308 17.14 -2.09 -8.71
CA THR A 308 17.88 -2.46 -7.49
C THR A 308 18.33 -1.23 -6.70
N PHE A 309 18.47 -1.37 -5.37
CA PHE A 309 18.82 -0.28 -4.46
C PHE A 309 20.00 -0.64 -3.54
N PRO A 310 21.17 -1.01 -4.11
CA PRO A 310 22.27 -1.63 -3.39
C PRO A 310 22.83 -0.76 -2.26
N MET A 311 22.81 0.56 -2.40
CA MET A 311 23.27 1.48 -1.35
C MET A 311 22.41 1.41 -0.09
N LEU A 312 21.09 1.21 -0.24
CA LEU A 312 20.22 0.99 0.92
C LEU A 312 20.49 -0.38 1.55
N ALA A 313 20.67 -1.43 0.73
CA ALA A 313 21.00 -2.76 1.24
C ALA A 313 22.35 -2.79 1.98
N LEU A 314 23.35 -2.07 1.49
CA LEU A 314 24.63 -1.88 2.15
C LEU A 314 24.47 -1.12 3.47
N TRP A 315 23.74 -0.01 3.47
CA TRP A 315 23.43 0.74 4.69
C TRP A 315 22.75 -0.14 5.75
N ARG A 316 21.75 -0.95 5.36
CA ARG A 316 21.12 -1.96 6.23
C ARG A 316 22.16 -2.90 6.83
N SER A 317 23.06 -3.43 6.01
CA SER A 317 24.09 -4.36 6.47
C SER A 317 25.08 -3.72 7.45
N LEU A 318 25.51 -2.48 7.21
CA LEU A 318 26.47 -1.79 8.09
C LEU A 318 25.84 -1.41 9.43
N VAL A 319 24.59 -0.92 9.42
CA VAL A 319 23.88 -0.58 10.66
C VAL A 319 23.56 -1.83 11.46
N SER A 320 23.07 -2.90 10.84
CA SER A 320 22.68 -4.12 11.56
C SER A 320 23.83 -4.85 12.24
N ARG A 321 25.07 -4.70 11.73
CA ARG A 321 26.29 -5.25 12.35
C ARG A 321 26.70 -4.54 13.65
N ARG A 322 26.26 -3.30 13.85
CA ARG A 322 26.55 -2.51 15.05
C ARG A 322 25.50 -2.69 16.16
N LEU A 323 24.41 -3.38 15.85
CA LEU A 323 23.31 -3.62 16.78
C LEU A 323 23.42 -5.03 17.35
N SER A 324 22.89 -5.21 18.56
CA SER A 324 22.66 -6.53 19.14
C SER A 324 21.87 -7.43 18.18
N ASN A 325 22.04 -8.74 18.33
CA ASN A 325 21.32 -9.73 17.52
C ASN A 325 19.80 -9.73 17.75
N GLN A 326 19.34 -9.13 18.85
CA GLN A 326 17.94 -9.02 19.25
C GLN A 326 17.63 -7.71 19.98
N GLY A 327 16.35 -7.47 20.27
CA GLY A 327 15.85 -6.33 21.05
C GLY A 327 15.26 -5.19 20.22
N ALA A 328 14.65 -4.23 20.92
CA ALA A 328 13.91 -3.10 20.35
C ALA A 328 14.70 -2.28 19.32
N ALA A 329 15.96 -1.96 19.62
CA ALA A 329 16.80 -1.16 18.71
C ALA A 329 16.98 -1.81 17.34
N ARG A 330 17.13 -3.14 17.30
CA ARG A 330 17.22 -3.90 16.05
C ARG A 330 15.90 -3.87 15.29
N GLN A 331 14.77 -4.03 15.97
CA GLN A 331 13.44 -3.98 15.35
C GLN A 331 13.13 -2.59 14.78
N MET A 332 13.41 -1.53 15.55
CA MET A 332 13.28 -0.15 15.08
C MET A 332 14.15 0.12 13.84
N SER A 333 15.40 -0.35 13.84
CA SER A 333 16.27 -0.23 12.66
C SER A 333 15.71 -0.99 11.45
N ALA A 334 15.10 -2.16 11.63
CA ALA A 334 14.48 -2.92 10.55
C ALA A 334 13.25 -2.21 9.97
N LEU A 335 12.40 -1.64 10.83
CA LEU A 335 11.27 -0.80 10.41
C LEU A 335 11.73 0.45 9.64
N ALA A 336 12.77 1.14 10.15
CA ALA A 336 13.33 2.32 9.49
C ALA A 336 13.89 1.98 8.10
N PHE A 337 14.52 0.81 7.94
CA PHE A 337 14.97 0.34 6.63
C PHE A 337 13.79 0.08 5.69
N ARG A 338 12.77 -0.68 6.12
CA ARG A 338 11.59 -1.00 5.32
C ARG A 338 10.87 0.26 4.85
N LYS A 339 10.72 1.26 5.74
CA LYS A 339 10.19 2.57 5.39
C LYS A 339 10.98 3.22 4.26
N ARG A 340 12.31 3.33 4.39
CA ARG A 340 13.17 3.94 3.36
C ARG A 340 13.11 3.18 2.03
N LEU A 341 13.11 1.85 2.09
CA LEU A 341 13.01 1.01 0.89
C LEU A 341 11.68 1.22 0.17
N ALA A 342 10.56 1.17 0.89
CA ALA A 342 9.23 1.43 0.36
C ALA A 342 9.13 2.80 -0.31
N HIS A 343 9.66 3.86 0.32
CA HIS A 343 9.71 5.18 -0.28
C HIS A 343 10.51 5.22 -1.59
N ARG A 344 11.68 4.56 -1.67
CA ARG A 344 12.46 4.48 -2.93
C ARG A 344 11.76 3.68 -4.03
N TYR A 345 11.03 2.63 -3.65
CA TYR A 345 10.21 1.87 -4.61
C TYR A 345 9.09 2.75 -5.17
N VAL A 346 8.38 3.47 -4.30
CA VAL A 346 7.32 4.42 -4.69
C VAL A 346 7.86 5.54 -5.60
N GLU A 347 9.04 6.09 -5.31
CA GLU A 347 9.70 7.09 -6.16
C GLU A 347 10.04 6.56 -7.55
N SER A 348 10.20 5.24 -7.70
CA SER A 348 10.50 4.58 -8.97
C SER A 348 9.24 4.20 -9.76
N LEU A 349 8.05 4.34 -9.16
CA LEU A 349 6.78 4.16 -9.85
C LEU A 349 6.53 5.29 -10.85
N THR A 350 5.85 4.93 -11.92
CA THR A 350 5.31 5.85 -12.91
C THR A 350 3.79 5.78 -12.91
N TYR A 351 3.14 6.70 -13.61
CA TYR A 351 1.69 6.67 -13.75
C TYR A 351 1.17 5.47 -14.54
N LEU A 352 2.03 4.85 -15.37
CA LEU A 352 1.73 3.67 -16.19
C LEU A 352 1.77 2.35 -15.41
N ASP A 353 2.24 2.36 -14.17
CA ASP A 353 2.17 1.19 -13.29
C ASP A 353 0.76 1.09 -12.73
N GLU A 354 -0.02 0.14 -13.24
CA GLU A 354 -1.44 0.04 -12.94
C GLU A 354 -1.71 -0.91 -11.78
N HIS A 355 -0.90 -1.96 -11.69
CA HIS A 355 -0.97 -2.96 -10.64
C HIS A 355 0.34 -3.10 -9.88
N VAL A 356 0.21 -3.26 -8.57
CA VAL A 356 1.36 -3.41 -7.66
C VAL A 356 1.19 -4.70 -6.86
N VAL A 357 2.18 -5.57 -6.88
CA VAL A 357 2.28 -6.69 -5.94
C VAL A 357 3.32 -6.32 -4.90
N VAL A 358 2.94 -6.26 -3.62
CA VAL A 358 3.80 -5.73 -2.55
C VAL A 358 3.97 -6.74 -1.42
N SER A 359 5.19 -6.86 -0.88
CA SER A 359 5.43 -7.64 0.33
C SER A 359 4.79 -6.98 1.56
N GLN A 360 4.21 -7.80 2.43
CA GLN A 360 3.51 -7.35 3.64
C GLN A 360 4.31 -6.34 4.47
N ASP A 361 5.63 -6.53 4.59
CA ASP A 361 6.49 -5.71 5.42
C ASP A 361 6.78 -4.30 4.85
N LEU A 362 6.47 -4.08 3.58
CA LEU A 362 6.55 -2.78 2.90
C LEU A 362 5.18 -2.10 2.79
N LEU A 363 4.10 -2.89 2.79
CA LEU A 363 2.72 -2.46 2.58
C LEU A 363 2.31 -1.19 3.35
N PRO A 364 2.46 -1.11 4.69
CA PRO A 364 1.97 0.06 5.44
C PRO A 364 2.68 1.35 5.01
N TYR A 365 3.97 1.28 4.68
CA TYR A 365 4.73 2.44 4.24
C TYR A 365 4.35 2.86 2.81
N VAL A 366 4.11 1.90 1.91
CA VAL A 366 3.63 2.18 0.54
C VAL A 366 2.23 2.79 0.59
N TRP A 367 1.36 2.29 1.47
CA TRP A 367 0.02 2.80 1.73
C TRP A 367 0.04 4.27 2.19
N GLU A 368 0.88 4.59 3.18
CA GLU A 368 1.02 5.96 3.73
C GLU A 368 1.42 7.00 2.68
N THR A 369 2.15 6.63 1.64
CA THR A 369 2.48 7.58 0.55
C THR A 369 1.31 7.92 -0.38
N GLY A 370 0.20 7.17 -0.27
CA GLY A 370 -0.94 7.25 -1.18
C GLY A 370 -0.65 6.72 -2.58
N ALA A 371 0.45 5.99 -2.80
CA ALA A 371 0.86 5.52 -4.12
C ALA A 371 -0.09 4.48 -4.74
N LEU A 372 -0.79 3.73 -3.88
CA LEU A 372 -1.77 2.70 -4.28
C LEU A 372 -3.13 3.29 -4.65
N GLN A 373 -3.42 4.56 -4.31
CA GLN A 373 -4.71 5.18 -4.61
C GLN A 373 -4.96 5.23 -6.12
N GLY A 374 -5.98 4.54 -6.61
CA GLY A 374 -6.25 4.39 -8.05
C GLY A 374 -5.34 3.38 -8.77
N ARG A 375 -4.74 2.44 -8.03
CA ARG A 375 -4.08 1.23 -8.53
C ARG A 375 -4.76 0.01 -7.95
N SER A 376 -4.78 -1.08 -8.70
CA SER A 376 -5.02 -2.38 -8.08
C SER A 376 -3.73 -2.83 -7.39
N PHE A 377 -3.85 -3.61 -6.33
CA PHE A 377 -2.67 -4.19 -5.71
C PHE A 377 -2.99 -5.48 -4.96
N ASP A 378 -2.01 -6.37 -4.96
CA ASP A 378 -2.06 -7.64 -4.23
C ASP A 378 -0.92 -7.68 -3.22
N VAL A 379 -1.10 -8.48 -2.16
CA VAL A 379 -0.16 -8.51 -1.04
C VAL A 379 0.42 -9.91 -0.87
N LEU A 380 1.75 -9.99 -0.84
CA LEU A 380 2.49 -11.19 -0.47
C LEU A 380 2.60 -11.24 1.06
N MET A 381 1.69 -11.96 1.71
CA MET A 381 1.62 -12.07 3.17
C MET A 381 2.41 -13.25 3.71
N THR A 382 3.31 -12.94 4.64
CA THR A 382 4.26 -13.88 5.23
C THR A 382 3.81 -14.44 6.57
N GLY A 383 2.89 -13.75 7.26
CA GLY A 383 2.44 -14.11 8.58
C GLY A 383 1.27 -13.23 9.05
N PRO A 384 0.90 -13.30 10.35
CA PRO A 384 -0.20 -12.52 10.90
C PRO A 384 0.02 -11.02 10.72
N THR A 385 -1.08 -10.25 10.81
CA THR A 385 -1.01 -8.77 10.82
C THR A 385 -0.26 -8.28 12.06
N ILE A 386 0.25 -7.04 12.02
CA ILE A 386 0.93 -6.40 13.14
C ILE A 386 0.03 -6.38 14.38
N SER A 387 -1.25 -6.05 14.23
CA SER A 387 -2.20 -6.04 15.36
C SER A 387 -2.40 -7.44 15.95
N ALA A 388 -2.60 -8.45 15.11
CA ALA A 388 -2.75 -9.83 15.58
C ALA A 388 -1.46 -10.34 16.25
N LEU A 389 -0.30 -9.98 15.70
CA LEU A 389 1.00 -10.28 16.29
C LEU A 389 1.17 -9.63 17.67
N HIS A 390 0.73 -8.38 17.84
CA HIS A 390 0.75 -7.73 19.15
C HIS A 390 -0.11 -8.48 20.16
N THR A 391 -1.36 -8.81 19.81
CA THR A 391 -2.25 -9.59 20.69
C THR A 391 -1.61 -10.91 21.13
N VAL A 392 -1.05 -11.67 20.19
CA VAL A 392 -0.38 -12.95 20.49
C VAL A 392 0.81 -12.76 21.43
N LEU A 393 1.61 -11.71 21.23
CA LEU A 393 2.78 -11.43 22.06
C LEU A 393 2.38 -10.87 23.43
N ASP A 394 1.30 -10.10 23.53
CA ASP A 394 0.76 -9.57 24.78
C ASP A 394 0.20 -10.71 25.64
N ASP A 395 -0.53 -11.64 25.03
CA ASP A 395 -1.01 -12.86 25.69
C ASP A 395 0.16 -13.73 26.18
N ALA A 396 1.19 -13.91 25.35
CA ALA A 396 2.40 -14.64 25.72
C ALA A 396 3.11 -13.97 26.91
N HIS A 397 3.25 -12.64 26.88
CA HIS A 397 3.89 -11.88 27.94
C HIS A 397 3.09 -11.89 29.25
N ALA A 398 1.75 -11.85 29.18
CA ALA A 398 0.90 -11.98 30.35
C ALA A 398 1.06 -13.34 31.06
N ARG A 399 1.35 -14.41 30.30
CA ARG A 399 1.64 -15.74 30.88
C ARG A 399 3.05 -15.88 31.42
N HIS A 400 4.02 -15.23 30.76
CA HIS A 400 5.44 -15.28 31.11
C HIS A 400 5.98 -13.85 31.31
N PRO A 401 5.55 -13.14 32.37
CA PRO A 401 5.93 -11.75 32.63
C PRO A 401 7.43 -11.60 32.92
N GLU A 402 8.09 -12.68 33.33
CA GLU A 402 9.53 -12.74 33.57
C GLU A 402 10.37 -12.75 32.28
N SER A 403 9.74 -12.93 31.10
CA SER A 403 10.48 -12.97 29.83
C SER A 403 11.04 -11.62 29.44
N THR A 404 12.35 -11.61 29.19
CA THR A 404 13.08 -10.43 28.72
C THR A 404 12.82 -10.13 27.25
N THR A 405 12.23 -11.06 26.50
CA THR A 405 12.09 -10.98 25.03
C THR A 405 10.65 -10.89 24.52
N LEU A 406 9.64 -11.09 25.38
CA LEU A 406 8.22 -11.00 25.00
C LEU A 406 7.67 -9.56 25.09
N GLY A 407 8.11 -8.79 26.08
CA GLY A 407 7.75 -7.39 26.27
C GLY A 407 8.68 -6.39 25.57
N ASP A 408 9.67 -6.86 24.80
CA ASP A 408 10.78 -6.03 24.33
C ASP A 408 10.38 -4.96 23.30
N PHE A 409 9.44 -5.27 22.41
CA PHE A 409 9.09 -4.41 21.29
C PHE A 409 7.65 -4.62 20.81
N ARG A 410 6.97 -3.51 20.53
CA ARG A 410 5.73 -3.44 19.75
C ARG A 410 5.91 -2.38 18.66
N ALA A 411 5.38 -2.66 17.47
CA ALA A 411 5.39 -1.67 16.40
C ALA A 411 4.45 -0.50 16.75
N PRO A 412 4.68 0.72 16.20
CA PRO A 412 3.77 1.84 16.41
C PRO A 412 2.34 1.49 15.98
N SER A 413 1.33 1.85 16.79
CA SER A 413 -0.09 1.56 16.51
C SER A 413 -0.56 2.16 15.17
N ALA A 414 -0.05 3.34 14.82
CA ALA A 414 -0.30 3.96 13.52
C ALA A 414 0.14 3.07 12.34
N LEU A 415 1.27 2.37 12.49
CA LEU A 415 1.77 1.45 11.45
C LEU A 415 0.85 0.23 11.31
N ALA A 416 0.38 -0.31 12.43
CA ALA A 416 -0.58 -1.42 12.44
C ALA A 416 -1.91 -1.02 11.80
N ALA A 417 -2.39 0.21 12.06
CA ALA A 417 -3.58 0.76 11.42
C ALA A 417 -3.40 0.93 9.91
N SER A 418 -2.25 1.45 9.47
CA SER A 418 -1.88 1.56 8.04
C SER A 418 -1.88 0.19 7.34
N GLU A 419 -1.29 -0.84 7.97
CA GLU A 419 -1.28 -2.21 7.41
C GLU A 419 -2.71 -2.76 7.27
N MET A 420 -3.53 -2.66 8.32
CA MET A 420 -4.89 -3.18 8.31
C MET A 420 -5.77 -2.49 7.25
N GLN A 421 -5.69 -1.16 7.15
CA GLN A 421 -6.41 -0.40 6.12
C GLN A 421 -6.01 -0.82 4.70
N ALA A 422 -4.71 -1.04 4.48
CA ALA A 422 -4.21 -1.47 3.19
C ALA A 422 -4.66 -2.90 2.85
N LEU A 423 -4.59 -3.84 3.80
CA LEU A 423 -5.02 -5.23 3.61
C LEU A 423 -6.51 -5.34 3.27
N GLN A 424 -7.37 -4.53 3.89
CA GLN A 424 -8.80 -4.48 3.57
C GLN A 424 -9.09 -4.03 2.13
N LYS A 425 -8.17 -3.28 1.52
CA LYS A 425 -8.27 -2.76 0.15
C LYS A 425 -7.46 -3.57 -0.87
N ALA A 426 -6.71 -4.58 -0.43
CA ALA A 426 -5.97 -5.46 -1.33
C ALA A 426 -6.92 -6.29 -2.19
N GLY A 427 -6.59 -6.44 -3.47
CA GLY A 427 -7.34 -7.28 -4.40
C GLY A 427 -7.23 -8.76 -4.02
N GLN A 428 -5.99 -9.23 -3.84
CA GLN A 428 -5.70 -10.59 -3.39
C GLN A 428 -4.65 -10.60 -2.27
N ILE A 429 -4.79 -11.59 -1.40
CA ILE A 429 -3.79 -11.90 -0.36
C ILE A 429 -3.15 -13.24 -0.68
N LEU A 430 -1.86 -13.22 -1.00
CA LEU A 430 -1.10 -14.40 -1.37
C LEU A 430 -0.29 -14.88 -0.19
N THR A 431 -0.52 -16.13 0.21
CA THR A 431 0.20 -16.68 1.36
C THR A 431 0.25 -18.20 1.32
N PRO A 432 1.39 -18.81 1.71
CA PRO A 432 1.43 -20.23 2.02
C PRO A 432 0.97 -20.54 3.47
N HIS A 433 0.81 -19.52 4.32
CA HIS A 433 0.52 -19.69 5.74
C HIS A 433 -0.97 -19.99 5.97
N SER A 434 -1.27 -21.14 6.57
CA SER A 434 -2.64 -21.65 6.75
C SER A 434 -3.56 -20.70 7.54
N GLU A 435 -3.09 -20.15 8.67
CA GLU A 435 -3.88 -19.20 9.47
C GLU A 435 -4.16 -17.88 8.75
N VAL A 436 -3.15 -17.31 8.08
CA VAL A 436 -3.34 -16.10 7.25
C VAL A 436 -4.35 -16.38 6.15
N ALA A 437 -4.25 -17.55 5.51
CA ALA A 437 -5.18 -17.95 4.46
C ALA A 437 -6.63 -18.12 4.96
N ALA A 438 -6.83 -18.40 6.25
CA ALA A 438 -8.16 -18.46 6.86
C ALA A 438 -8.67 -17.07 7.30
N ALA A 439 -7.78 -16.11 7.52
CA ALA A 439 -8.12 -14.78 8.05
C ALA A 439 -8.73 -13.83 7.00
N PHE A 440 -8.54 -14.09 5.70
CA PHE A 440 -9.01 -13.21 4.64
C PHE A 440 -9.79 -13.97 3.57
N ALA A 441 -10.94 -13.41 3.17
CA ALA A 441 -11.81 -14.03 2.15
C ALA A 441 -11.17 -14.02 0.75
N GLN A 442 -10.36 -13.00 0.43
CA GLN A 442 -9.69 -12.82 -0.85
C GLN A 442 -8.31 -13.51 -0.94
N THR A 443 -8.11 -14.60 -0.19
CA THR A 443 -6.82 -15.29 -0.16
C THR A 443 -6.62 -16.18 -1.39
N VAL A 444 -5.45 -16.04 -2.03
CA VAL A 444 -4.89 -17.05 -2.94
C VAL A 444 -3.89 -17.89 -2.16
N ARG A 445 -4.26 -19.15 -1.87
CA ARG A 445 -3.41 -20.08 -1.13
C ARG A 445 -2.24 -20.55 -2.01
N LEU A 446 -1.03 -20.35 -1.50
CA LEU A 446 0.19 -20.92 -2.05
C LEU A 446 0.58 -22.16 -1.25
N TYR A 447 1.54 -22.92 -1.77
CA TYR A 447 2.12 -24.06 -1.09
C TYR A 447 3.54 -23.75 -0.66
N TRP A 448 3.90 -24.20 0.53
CA TRP A 448 5.26 -24.11 1.03
C TRP A 448 6.23 -24.82 0.10
N ALA A 449 7.35 -24.18 -0.23
CA ALA A 449 8.41 -24.81 -0.98
C ALA A 449 9.07 -25.87 -0.11
N ARG A 450 9.17 -27.09 -0.64
CA ARG A 450 9.77 -28.22 0.06
C ARG A 450 11.29 -28.23 -0.18
N PRO A 451 12.11 -28.16 0.87
CA PRO A 451 13.55 -28.30 0.72
C PRO A 451 13.92 -29.71 0.23
N VAL A 452 15.05 -29.85 -0.47
CA VAL A 452 15.56 -31.17 -0.86
C VAL A 452 16.03 -31.89 0.40
N PRO A 453 15.52 -33.09 0.72
CA PRO A 453 15.84 -33.76 1.98
C PRO A 453 17.29 -34.23 1.99
N ALA A 454 17.98 -34.01 3.11
CA ALA A 454 19.06 -34.89 3.51
C ALA A 454 18.40 -36.05 4.27
N ARG A 455 18.51 -37.29 3.78
CA ARG A 455 18.08 -38.46 4.55
C ARG A 455 18.90 -38.50 5.84
N THR A 456 18.25 -38.34 6.98
CA THR A 456 18.84 -38.54 8.30
C THR A 456 18.17 -39.73 8.96
N SER A 457 18.98 -40.65 9.50
CA SER A 457 18.45 -41.64 10.43
C SER A 457 17.84 -40.92 11.65
N PRO A 458 16.75 -41.44 12.24
CA PRO A 458 16.16 -40.84 13.44
C PRO A 458 17.20 -40.75 14.56
N GLY A 459 17.31 -39.59 15.18
CA GLY A 459 18.13 -39.41 16.38
C GLY A 459 17.40 -39.88 17.64
N GLN A 460 17.96 -39.55 18.80
CA GLN A 460 17.47 -40.03 20.11
C GLN A 460 16.89 -38.93 21.00
N HIS A 461 17.03 -37.65 20.63
CA HIS A 461 16.76 -36.52 21.52
C HIS A 461 15.58 -35.66 21.08
N VAL A 462 15.00 -34.92 22.03
CA VAL A 462 14.10 -33.80 21.73
C VAL A 462 14.95 -32.63 21.24
N VAL A 463 14.61 -32.07 20.08
CA VAL A 463 15.36 -30.96 19.48
C VAL A 463 14.49 -29.70 19.40
N PHE A 464 15.02 -28.57 19.89
CA PHE A 464 14.40 -27.25 19.77
C PHE A 464 15.05 -26.44 18.62
N PRO A 465 14.37 -26.26 17.47
CA PRO A 465 14.95 -25.72 16.25
C PRO A 465 14.92 -24.18 16.18
N ALA A 466 15.19 -23.50 17.29
CA ALA A 466 15.12 -22.05 17.36
C ALA A 466 16.08 -21.47 18.42
N PRO A 467 16.40 -20.17 18.36
CA PRO A 467 16.97 -19.47 19.52
C PRO A 467 16.03 -19.57 20.73
N THR A 468 16.59 -19.73 21.93
CA THR A 468 15.81 -19.75 23.19
C THR A 468 15.20 -18.38 23.43
N LEU A 469 13.92 -18.26 23.07
CA LEU A 469 13.14 -17.02 23.11
C LEU A 469 11.71 -17.32 23.56
N GLY A 470 11.13 -16.43 24.36
CA GLY A 470 9.73 -16.56 24.80
C GLY A 470 8.74 -16.71 23.64
N ARG A 471 8.84 -15.88 22.60
CA ARG A 471 7.96 -15.98 21.40
C ARG A 471 8.12 -17.29 20.60
N LYS A 472 9.20 -18.04 20.83
CA LYS A 472 9.43 -19.37 20.23
C LYS A 472 8.93 -20.51 21.12
N GLY A 473 8.31 -20.19 22.26
CA GLY A 473 7.74 -21.18 23.17
C GLY A 473 8.76 -21.79 24.14
N ALA A 474 9.89 -21.12 24.36
CA ALA A 474 10.95 -21.66 25.23
C ALA A 474 10.45 -21.95 26.65
N TYR A 475 9.58 -21.11 27.21
CA TYR A 475 9.02 -21.28 28.55
C TYR A 475 8.11 -22.51 28.64
N ASP A 476 7.19 -22.64 27.68
CA ASP A 476 6.26 -23.77 27.61
C ASP A 476 7.04 -25.09 27.43
N LEU A 477 8.06 -25.09 26.58
CA LEU A 477 8.93 -26.25 26.39
C LEU A 477 9.72 -26.59 27.65
N ARG A 478 10.32 -25.59 28.31
CA ARG A 478 11.08 -25.77 29.56
C ARG A 478 10.23 -26.43 30.64
N ALA A 479 8.99 -25.98 30.82
CA ALA A 479 8.08 -26.59 31.78
C ALA A 479 7.89 -28.09 31.49
N CYS A 480 7.62 -28.46 30.24
CA CYS A 480 7.41 -29.85 29.87
C CYS A 480 8.66 -30.73 30.00
N VAL A 481 9.82 -30.28 29.50
CA VAL A 481 11.03 -31.12 29.51
C VAL A 481 11.59 -31.30 30.92
N ARG A 482 11.43 -30.30 31.79
CA ARG A 482 11.82 -30.40 33.20
C ARG A 482 10.92 -31.40 33.94
N GLU A 483 9.61 -31.31 33.74
CA GLU A 483 8.64 -32.23 34.36
C GLU A 483 8.84 -33.68 33.89
N LEU A 484 9.13 -33.87 32.60
CA LEU A 484 9.32 -35.19 32.00
C LEU A 484 10.75 -35.74 32.14
N GLY A 485 11.70 -34.97 32.68
CA GLY A 485 13.11 -35.37 32.78
C GLY A 485 13.77 -35.62 31.42
N LEU A 486 13.36 -34.89 30.37
CA LEU A 486 13.82 -35.10 29.00
C LEU A 486 15.09 -34.31 28.67
N PRO A 487 16.15 -34.94 28.15
CA PRO A 487 17.31 -34.21 27.64
C PRO A 487 16.95 -33.43 26.38
N LEU A 488 17.42 -32.18 26.30
CA LEU A 488 17.08 -31.24 25.24
C LEU A 488 18.30 -30.87 24.41
N THR A 489 18.16 -30.93 23.09
CA THR A 489 19.17 -30.43 22.14
C THR A 489 18.73 -29.09 21.56
N LEU A 490 19.54 -28.05 21.74
CA LEU A 490 19.31 -26.71 21.20
C LEU A 490 20.05 -26.51 19.86
N MET A 491 19.37 -25.90 18.90
CA MET A 491 19.97 -25.51 17.60
C MET A 491 20.27 -24.01 17.47
N GLY A 492 19.89 -23.20 18.47
CA GLY A 492 20.03 -21.75 18.43
C GLY A 492 20.63 -21.18 19.72
N PRO A 493 21.04 -19.90 19.71
CA PRO A 493 21.61 -19.26 20.88
C PRO A 493 20.57 -19.11 22.00
N VAL A 494 21.04 -19.11 23.25
CA VAL A 494 20.22 -18.77 24.43
C VAL A 494 20.11 -17.25 24.50
N LEU A 495 18.87 -16.75 24.41
CA LEU A 495 18.60 -15.31 24.30
C LEU A 495 17.73 -14.76 25.43
N GLU A 496 17.19 -15.64 26.28
CA GLU A 496 16.68 -15.29 27.62
C GLU A 496 17.86 -15.21 28.61
N SER A 497 17.60 -15.31 29.92
CA SER A 497 18.64 -15.32 30.95
C SER A 497 19.60 -16.50 30.81
N SER A 498 20.84 -16.34 31.29
CA SER A 498 21.89 -17.38 31.15
C SER A 498 21.58 -18.66 31.92
N ASP A 499 20.83 -18.54 33.00
CA ASP A 499 20.32 -19.61 33.86
C ASP A 499 18.97 -20.18 33.38
N PHE A 500 18.46 -19.75 32.22
CA PHE A 500 17.10 -20.07 31.78
C PHE A 500 16.79 -21.58 31.78
N TRP A 501 17.77 -22.42 31.42
CA TRP A 501 17.63 -23.88 31.34
C TRP A 501 18.09 -24.63 32.60
N GLU A 502 18.28 -23.96 33.73
CA GLU A 502 18.66 -24.61 34.98
C GLU A 502 17.66 -25.73 35.36
N GLY A 503 18.19 -26.90 35.72
CA GLY A 503 17.40 -28.10 36.00
C GLY A 503 16.97 -28.92 34.77
N VAL A 504 17.47 -28.60 33.57
CA VAL A 504 17.27 -29.39 32.35
C VAL A 504 18.63 -29.80 31.78
N GLU A 505 18.79 -31.06 31.39
CA GLU A 505 19.98 -31.50 30.66
C GLU A 505 19.94 -30.94 29.23
N VAL A 506 20.81 -29.96 28.96
CA VAL A 506 20.84 -29.25 27.67
C VAL A 506 22.17 -29.42 26.98
N ARG A 507 22.14 -29.69 25.67
CA ARG A 507 23.32 -29.69 24.79
C ARG A 507 23.06 -28.92 23.50
N MET A 508 24.13 -28.44 22.88
CA MET A 508 24.05 -27.89 21.51
C MET A 508 24.16 -29.03 20.50
N GLY A 509 23.37 -28.99 19.43
CA GLY A 509 23.39 -30.02 18.40
C GLY A 509 22.67 -29.62 17.12
N THR A 510 22.34 -30.61 16.30
CA THR A 510 21.70 -30.40 14.99
C THR A 510 20.41 -31.19 14.87
N MET A 511 19.71 -31.02 13.75
CA MET A 511 18.50 -31.79 13.46
C MET A 511 18.76 -33.31 13.34
N ALA A 512 20.01 -33.72 13.07
CA ALA A 512 20.37 -35.15 13.01
C ALA A 512 20.20 -35.87 14.37
N ASP A 513 20.19 -35.13 15.48
CA ASP A 513 19.99 -35.65 16.82
C ASP A 513 18.51 -35.93 17.15
N ALA A 514 17.58 -35.51 16.29
CA ALA A 514 16.16 -35.47 16.61
C ALA A 514 15.48 -36.85 16.54
N ALA A 515 14.97 -37.31 17.68
CA ALA A 515 13.85 -38.25 17.74
C ALA A 515 12.51 -37.53 17.46
N VAL A 516 12.43 -36.25 17.85
CA VAL A 516 11.31 -35.35 17.57
C VAL A 516 11.81 -33.91 17.55
N LEU A 517 11.26 -33.13 16.61
CA LEU A 517 11.48 -31.70 16.54
C LEU A 517 10.31 -30.96 17.20
N VAL A 518 10.58 -30.10 18.18
CA VAL A 518 9.53 -29.47 18.99
C VAL A 518 9.67 -27.95 18.93
N LEU A 519 8.66 -27.28 18.39
CA LEU A 519 8.62 -25.82 18.28
C LEU A 519 7.24 -25.29 18.69
N PRO A 520 6.98 -25.13 20.00
CA PRO A 520 5.69 -24.67 20.51
C PRO A 520 5.59 -23.13 20.41
N ALA A 521 5.89 -22.57 19.24
CA ALA A 521 6.06 -21.13 19.07
C ALA A 521 4.74 -20.37 19.17
N TRP A 522 4.77 -19.23 19.86
CA TRP A 522 3.71 -18.23 19.79
C TRP A 522 3.71 -17.54 18.43
N VAL A 523 4.90 -17.27 17.90
CA VAL A 523 5.09 -16.60 16.61
C VAL A 523 6.08 -17.37 15.75
N GLN A 524 5.59 -17.83 14.61
CA GLN A 524 6.42 -18.40 13.56
C GLN A 524 5.97 -17.85 12.20
N VAL A 525 6.96 -17.56 11.35
CA VAL A 525 6.71 -16.91 10.05
C VAL A 525 7.18 -17.82 8.91
N ARG A 526 8.25 -18.59 9.13
CA ARG A 526 8.85 -19.44 8.10
C ARG A 526 9.17 -20.83 8.65
N PRO A 527 8.41 -21.88 8.30
CA PRO A 527 8.55 -23.23 8.85
C PRO A 527 9.60 -24.10 8.13
N THR A 528 10.64 -23.52 7.51
CA THR A 528 11.60 -24.28 6.68
C THR A 528 12.25 -25.45 7.42
N LEU A 529 12.69 -25.25 8.68
CA LEU A 529 13.28 -26.35 9.47
C LEU A 529 12.25 -27.44 9.80
N LEU A 530 11.00 -27.07 10.05
CA LEU A 530 9.92 -28.03 10.30
C LEU A 530 9.61 -28.85 9.05
N LEU A 531 9.54 -28.18 7.88
CA LEU A 531 9.36 -28.85 6.59
C LEU A 531 10.52 -29.80 6.27
N THR A 532 11.76 -29.37 6.54
CA THR A 532 12.94 -30.22 6.36
C THR A 532 12.87 -31.47 7.23
N ALA A 533 12.44 -31.33 8.49
CA ALA A 533 12.25 -32.47 9.39
C ALA A 533 11.15 -33.41 8.91
N LEU A 534 10.00 -32.87 8.50
CA LEU A 534 8.90 -33.67 7.96
C LEU A 534 9.29 -34.42 6.67
N ASP A 535 10.05 -33.77 5.79
CA ASP A 535 10.60 -34.38 4.56
C ASP A 535 11.64 -35.46 4.87
N ALA A 536 12.37 -35.33 5.98
CA ALA A 536 13.28 -36.35 6.50
C ALA A 536 12.56 -37.47 7.29
N GLY A 537 11.23 -37.39 7.47
CA GLY A 537 10.45 -38.36 8.22
C GLY A 537 10.55 -38.21 9.75
N ILE A 538 11.15 -37.13 10.24
CA ILE A 538 11.26 -36.82 11.67
C ILE A 538 9.90 -36.27 12.16
N PRO A 539 9.31 -36.83 13.23
CA PRO A 539 8.11 -36.28 13.85
C PRO A 539 8.32 -34.83 14.31
N VAL A 540 7.31 -33.98 14.10
CA VAL A 540 7.31 -32.58 14.48
C VAL A 540 6.12 -32.28 15.38
N ILE A 541 6.38 -31.66 16.53
CA ILE A 541 5.36 -31.05 17.39
C ILE A 541 5.47 -29.54 17.26
N ALA A 542 4.41 -28.88 16.81
CA ALA A 542 4.40 -27.44 16.59
C ALA A 542 3.03 -26.84 16.96
N THR A 543 2.93 -25.52 16.89
CA THR A 543 1.67 -24.78 17.06
C THR A 543 1.06 -24.40 15.71
N PRO A 544 -0.23 -24.01 15.68
CA PRO A 544 -0.85 -23.43 14.48
C PRO A 544 -0.05 -22.27 13.86
N ALA A 545 0.70 -21.52 14.69
CA ALA A 545 1.56 -20.41 14.27
C ALA A 545 2.65 -20.82 13.25
N CYS A 546 2.93 -22.11 13.05
CA CYS A 546 3.85 -22.56 12.01
C CYS A 546 3.29 -22.40 10.58
N GLY A 547 1.97 -22.22 10.43
CA GLY A 547 1.33 -22.01 9.13
C GLY A 547 1.25 -23.24 8.24
N LEU A 548 1.57 -24.42 8.77
CA LEU A 548 1.42 -25.70 8.07
C LEU A 548 -0.04 -26.19 8.15
N LEU A 549 -0.45 -26.99 7.16
CA LEU A 549 -1.70 -27.74 7.22
C LEU A 549 -1.48 -29.08 7.95
N PRO A 550 -2.53 -29.68 8.53
CA PRO A 550 -2.45 -31.02 9.09
C PRO A 550 -1.90 -32.00 8.05
N GLN A 551 -0.87 -32.76 8.43
CA GLN A 551 -0.20 -33.74 7.57
C GLN A 551 0.48 -34.82 8.42
N PRO A 552 0.88 -35.97 7.83
CA PRO A 552 1.58 -37.02 8.56
C PRO A 552 2.83 -36.50 9.27
N ASN A 553 3.14 -37.09 10.43
CA ASN A 553 4.27 -36.73 11.28
C ASN A 553 4.24 -35.29 11.85
N LEU A 554 3.15 -34.54 11.67
CA LEU A 554 2.96 -33.23 12.28
C LEU A 554 1.86 -33.28 13.35
N THR A 555 2.25 -33.07 14.60
CA THR A 555 1.34 -32.88 15.73
C THR A 555 1.18 -31.39 16.02
N ILE A 556 -0.04 -30.87 15.92
CA ILE A 556 -0.35 -29.48 16.23
C ILE A 556 -0.94 -29.38 17.65
N VAL A 557 -0.29 -28.60 18.50
CA VAL A 557 -0.76 -28.28 19.86
C VAL A 557 -1.07 -26.79 20.00
N PRO A 558 -2.11 -26.36 20.74
CA PRO A 558 -2.38 -24.94 20.93
C PRO A 558 -1.22 -24.21 21.62
N ALA A 559 -0.90 -22.99 21.17
CA ALA A 559 0.15 -22.18 21.78
C ALA A 559 -0.16 -21.88 23.26
N GLY A 560 0.85 -21.99 24.12
CA GLY A 560 0.72 -21.81 25.56
C GLY A 560 -0.11 -22.87 26.30
N ASN A 561 -0.55 -23.95 25.64
CA ASN A 561 -1.19 -25.08 26.30
C ASN A 561 -0.12 -26.11 26.71
N VAL A 562 0.46 -25.91 27.89
CA VAL A 562 1.53 -26.75 28.45
C VAL A 562 1.08 -28.21 28.63
N ALA A 563 -0.17 -28.44 29.05
CA ALA A 563 -0.71 -29.79 29.23
C ALA A 563 -0.73 -30.58 27.91
N ALA A 564 -1.27 -29.97 26.83
CA ALA A 564 -1.31 -30.60 25.52
C ALA A 564 0.10 -30.85 24.95
N LEU A 565 1.03 -29.91 25.16
CA LEU A 565 2.43 -30.07 24.77
C LEU A 565 3.09 -31.22 25.55
N MET A 566 2.85 -31.32 26.85
CA MET A 566 3.38 -32.37 27.70
C MET A 566 2.85 -33.75 27.32
N ASP A 567 1.56 -33.87 27.02
CA ASP A 567 0.97 -35.12 26.53
C ASP A 567 1.57 -35.54 25.18
N ALA A 568 1.83 -34.59 24.27
CA ALA A 568 2.49 -34.87 22.99
C ALA A 568 3.96 -35.28 23.15
N LEU A 569 4.64 -34.82 24.19
CA LEU A 569 6.05 -35.14 24.49
C LEU A 569 6.22 -36.47 25.27
N ARG A 570 5.20 -36.91 26.00
CA ARG A 570 5.25 -38.11 26.86
C ARG A 570 5.78 -39.38 26.17
N PRO A 571 5.44 -39.68 24.90
CA PRO A 571 5.97 -40.86 24.20
C PRO A 571 7.49 -40.88 24.02
N TYR A 572 8.15 -39.74 24.16
CA TYR A 572 9.61 -39.61 24.02
C TYR A 572 10.34 -39.75 25.35
N ALA A 573 9.65 -39.54 26.48
CA ALA A 573 10.21 -39.78 27.82
C ALA A 573 10.47 -41.26 28.06
N SER A 574 9.53 -42.12 27.66
CA SER A 574 9.65 -43.58 27.80
C SER A 574 10.76 -44.21 26.95
N ARG A 575 11.23 -43.53 25.90
CA ARG A 575 12.31 -43.99 25.01
C ARG A 575 13.71 -43.64 25.50
N SER A 576 13.82 -42.73 26.47
CA SER A 576 15.12 -42.25 26.99
C SER A 576 15.70 -43.12 28.10
N VAL A 577 14.97 -44.14 28.56
CA VAL A 577 15.33 -45.06 29.66
C VAL A 577 15.81 -46.43 29.16
N SER A 578 15.87 -46.63 27.84
CA SER A 578 16.32 -47.86 27.17
C SER A 578 17.48 -47.57 26.23
#